data_AF-A0A166S065-F1
#
_entry.id   AF-A0A166S065-F1
#
_cell.length_a   1.000
_cell.length_b   1.000
_cell.length_c   1.000
_cell.angle_alpha   90.00
_cell.angle_beta   90.00
_cell.angle_gamma   90.00
#
_symmetry.space_group_name_H-M   'P 1'
#
loop_
_entity.id
_entity.type
_entity.pdbx_description
1 polymer ?
#
loop_
_entity_poly.entity_id
_entity_poly.type
_entity_poly.pdbx_seq_one_letter_code
_entity_poly.pdbx_strand_id
1 'polypeptide(L)'
;MPVADWVQDKIRCKFALPGICWEMSCIPKSIWQVADSTTNISESLHADVNSEGKFCSLLGGVKKGQHFDNMKLRSLEMFETAGVRPSHTSGHKSDNISRGLKRKMSARQKTLASEDASITVANKRLRRMDDAAVKAKADLSQVLRQVGRYPEDNRLIQEVKRVEKRSAAAEAGFEKALASSHAAKGMGSGRVGLLLPK
;
A
#
# COMPACT_ATOMS: atom_id res chain seq x y z
N MET A 1 41.52 -9.01 -0.96
CA MET A 1 40.52 -9.90 -0.31
C MET A 1 39.55 -10.36 -1.39
N PRO A 2 39.28 -11.67 -1.54
CA PRO A 2 38.61 -12.18 -2.73
C PRO A 2 37.09 -11.98 -2.63
N VAL A 3 36.51 -11.35 -3.66
CA VAL A 3 35.08 -11.01 -3.79
C VAL A 3 34.17 -12.27 -3.83
N ALA A 4 34.75 -13.45 -4.07
CA ALA A 4 34.02 -14.73 -4.18
C ALA A 4 33.52 -15.29 -2.83
N ASP A 5 34.14 -14.91 -1.71
CA ASP A 5 33.84 -15.49 -0.40
C ASP A 5 32.53 -14.95 0.20
N TRP A 6 32.21 -13.68 -0.09
CA TRP A 6 31.00 -13.02 0.40
C TRP A 6 29.71 -13.69 -0.09
N VAL A 7 29.60 -14.03 -1.37
CA VAL A 7 28.35 -14.59 -1.91
C VAL A 7 28.10 -15.98 -1.33
N GLN A 8 29.15 -16.80 -1.23
CA GLN A 8 29.07 -18.12 -0.62
C GLN A 8 28.74 -18.05 0.87
N ASP A 9 29.30 -17.07 1.60
CA ASP A 9 28.94 -16.79 2.99
C ASP A 9 27.44 -16.47 3.13
N LYS A 10 26.89 -15.61 2.27
CA LYS A 10 25.46 -15.25 2.31
C LYS A 10 24.53 -16.41 1.93
N ILE A 11 24.94 -17.26 0.98
CA ILE A 11 24.22 -18.50 0.65
C ILE A 11 24.23 -19.46 1.85
N ARG A 12 25.39 -19.65 2.49
CA ARG A 12 25.56 -20.52 3.66
C ARG A 12 24.78 -20.03 4.88
N CYS A 13 24.71 -18.73 5.09
CA CYS A 13 24.02 -18.14 6.23
C CYS A 13 22.50 -18.42 6.23
N LYS A 14 21.87 -18.87 5.12
CA LYS A 14 20.44 -19.27 4.99
C LYS A 14 19.37 -18.23 5.40
N PHE A 15 19.74 -17.17 6.12
CA PHE A 15 18.88 -16.07 6.56
C PHE A 15 19.23 -14.76 5.84
N ALA A 16 20.47 -14.61 5.37
CA ALA A 16 20.96 -13.35 4.81
C ALA A 16 20.31 -13.00 3.46
N LEU A 17 20.17 -13.98 2.55
CA LEU A 17 19.48 -13.76 1.26
C LEU A 17 17.97 -13.44 1.45
N PRO A 18 17.20 -14.17 2.28
CA PRO A 18 15.83 -13.78 2.67
C PRO A 18 15.68 -12.42 3.37
N GLY A 19 16.76 -11.90 3.97
CA GLY A 19 16.80 -10.57 4.58
C GLY A 19 16.97 -9.45 3.54
N ILE A 20 17.80 -9.68 2.51
CA ILE A 20 18.16 -8.68 1.49
C ILE A 20 17.18 -8.70 0.29
N CYS A 21 16.62 -9.86 -0.04
CA CYS A 21 15.68 -10.05 -1.15
C CYS A 21 14.30 -10.45 -0.61
N TRP A 22 13.30 -9.62 -0.87
CA TRP A 22 11.93 -9.85 -0.42
C TRP A 22 11.34 -11.15 -1.00
N GLU A 23 11.61 -11.45 -2.27
CA GLU A 23 11.09 -12.62 -2.98
C GLU A 23 11.54 -13.95 -2.36
N MET A 24 12.66 -13.93 -1.63
CA MET A 24 13.19 -15.07 -0.88
C MET A 24 12.78 -15.06 0.60
N SER A 25 12.06 -14.03 1.04
CA SER A 25 11.63 -13.82 2.41
C SER A 25 10.26 -14.44 2.66
N CYS A 26 10.05 -15.04 3.83
CA CYS A 26 8.72 -15.46 4.29
C CYS A 26 7.85 -14.28 4.80
N ILE A 27 8.30 -13.03 4.59
CA ILE A 27 7.71 -11.83 5.18
C ILE A 27 6.83 -11.12 4.14
N PRO A 28 5.58 -10.76 4.49
CA PRO A 28 4.73 -9.96 3.60
C PRO A 28 5.40 -8.65 3.16
N LYS A 29 5.29 -8.29 1.88
CA LYS A 29 5.96 -7.12 1.27
C LYS A 29 5.69 -5.81 2.01
N SER A 30 4.45 -5.64 2.45
CA SER A 30 4.01 -4.46 3.20
C SER A 30 4.67 -4.33 4.57
N ILE A 31 5.18 -5.43 5.15
CA ILE A 31 5.92 -5.45 6.42
C ILE A 31 7.42 -5.31 6.14
N TRP A 32 7.94 -6.03 5.14
CA TRP A 32 9.34 -5.99 4.74
C TRP A 32 9.80 -4.56 4.38
N GLN A 33 8.96 -3.78 3.70
CA GLN A 33 9.24 -2.39 3.30
C GLN A 33 9.12 -1.34 4.42
N VAL A 34 8.83 -1.72 5.67
CA VAL A 34 8.70 -0.78 6.80
C VAL A 34 10.01 -0.67 7.59
N ALA A 35 10.89 -1.67 7.45
CA ALA A 35 12.21 -1.63 8.06
C ALA A 35 13.11 -0.65 7.29
N ASP A 36 13.80 0.23 8.02
CA ASP A 36 14.82 1.10 7.44
C ASP A 36 16.03 0.24 6.99
N SER A 37 16.62 0.56 5.84
CA SER A 37 17.64 -0.27 5.16
C SER A 37 19.01 -0.33 5.88
N THR A 38 19.14 0.26 7.07
CA THR A 38 20.43 0.56 7.70
C THR A 38 20.62 0.00 9.11
N THR A 39 19.66 -0.76 9.65
CA THR A 39 19.76 -1.22 11.04
C THR A 39 20.08 -2.72 11.12
N ASN A 40 21.20 -3.09 11.74
CA ASN A 40 21.53 -4.49 12.08
C ASN A 40 20.37 -5.24 12.76
N ILE A 41 19.45 -4.51 13.41
CA ILE A 41 18.28 -5.04 14.11
C ILE A 41 17.18 -5.52 13.13
N SER A 42 17.00 -4.86 11.97
CA SER A 42 16.09 -5.35 10.94
C SER A 42 16.62 -6.64 10.32
N GLU A 43 17.93 -6.73 10.08
CA GLU A 43 18.58 -7.97 9.68
C GLU A 43 18.40 -9.07 10.73
N SER A 44 18.57 -8.78 12.02
CA SER A 44 18.29 -9.74 13.11
C SER A 44 16.83 -10.19 13.14
N LEU A 45 15.86 -9.28 12.98
CA LEU A 45 14.44 -9.64 12.93
C LEU A 45 14.09 -10.46 11.69
N HIS A 46 14.68 -10.13 10.53
CA HIS A 46 14.55 -10.93 9.33
C HIS A 46 15.19 -12.32 9.51
N ALA A 47 16.31 -12.39 10.23
CA ALA A 47 16.95 -13.65 10.58
C ALA A 47 16.08 -14.49 11.50
N ASP A 48 15.52 -13.89 12.54
CA ASP A 48 14.62 -14.53 13.49
C ASP A 48 13.39 -15.09 12.77
N VAL A 49 12.69 -14.30 11.93
CA VAL A 49 11.50 -14.81 11.22
C VAL A 49 11.84 -15.93 10.22
N ASN A 50 13.00 -15.86 9.55
CA ASN A 50 13.40 -16.89 8.57
C ASN A 50 14.09 -18.12 9.21
N SER A 51 14.34 -18.08 10.52
CA SER A 51 14.90 -19.18 11.32
C SER A 51 13.93 -19.75 12.36
N GLU A 52 12.94 -18.96 12.83
CA GLU A 52 11.83 -19.41 13.65
C GLU A 52 11.05 -20.47 12.86
N GLY A 53 11.01 -21.69 13.41
CA GLY A 53 10.33 -22.84 12.80
C GLY A 53 11.25 -23.87 12.14
N LYS A 54 12.46 -23.51 11.69
CA LYS A 54 13.39 -24.49 11.06
C LYS A 54 13.99 -25.50 12.05
N PHE A 55 14.00 -25.16 13.35
CA PHE A 55 14.47 -26.04 14.43
C PHE A 55 13.45 -26.20 15.57
N CYS A 56 12.18 -25.86 15.32
CA CYS A 56 11.10 -26.13 16.25
C CYS A 56 10.79 -27.64 16.25
N SER A 57 11.71 -28.45 16.77
CA SER A 57 11.35 -29.75 17.32
C SER A 57 10.32 -29.51 18.42
N LEU A 58 9.39 -30.46 18.60
CA LEU A 58 8.45 -30.43 19.72
C LEU A 58 9.15 -30.14 21.06
N LEU A 59 10.37 -30.69 21.22
CA LEU A 59 11.25 -30.44 22.36
C LEU A 59 11.65 -28.96 22.53
N GLY A 60 11.97 -28.25 21.44
CA GLY A 60 12.26 -26.81 21.48
C GLY A 60 11.05 -25.99 21.90
N GLY A 61 9.86 -26.36 21.42
CA GLY A 61 8.59 -25.77 21.85
C GLY A 61 8.33 -25.98 23.34
N VAL A 62 8.49 -27.23 23.83
CA VAL A 62 8.33 -27.58 25.25
C VAL A 62 9.31 -26.83 26.14
N LYS A 63 10.60 -26.77 25.76
CA LYS A 63 11.61 -26.03 26.52
C LYS A 63 11.35 -24.52 26.55
N LYS A 64 10.90 -23.93 25.44
CA LYS A 64 10.52 -22.51 25.38
C LYS A 64 9.29 -22.23 26.26
N GLY A 65 8.30 -23.12 26.25
CA GLY A 65 7.14 -23.07 27.15
C GLY A 65 7.55 -23.16 28.62
N GLN A 66 8.37 -24.14 28.98
CA GLN A 66 8.88 -24.31 30.35
C GLN A 66 9.69 -23.10 30.83
N HIS A 67 10.49 -22.49 29.94
CA HIS A 67 11.22 -21.26 30.27
C HIS A 67 10.27 -20.09 30.56
N PHE A 68 9.23 -19.93 29.74
CA PHE A 68 8.22 -18.88 29.95
C PHE A 68 7.45 -19.08 31.26
N ASP A 69 7.03 -20.30 31.57
CA ASP A 69 6.31 -20.63 32.80
C ASP A 69 7.18 -20.36 34.03
N ASN A 70 8.46 -20.76 33.99
CA ASN A 70 9.43 -20.46 35.05
C ASN A 70 9.62 -18.95 35.26
N MET A 71 9.68 -18.17 34.17
CA MET A 71 9.78 -16.72 34.27
C MET A 71 8.53 -16.10 34.91
N LYS A 72 7.34 -16.62 34.58
CA LYS A 72 6.07 -16.17 35.17
C LYS A 72 5.97 -16.51 36.66
N LEU A 73 6.34 -17.73 37.05
CA LEU A 73 6.36 -18.16 38.45
C LEU A 73 7.29 -17.28 39.29
N ARG A 74 8.53 -17.05 38.83
CA ARG A 74 9.47 -16.15 39.51
C ARG A 74 8.96 -14.71 39.60
N SER A 75 8.23 -14.25 38.59
CA SER A 75 7.62 -12.92 38.61
C SER A 75 6.50 -12.79 39.65
N LEU A 76 5.74 -13.86 39.88
CA LEU A 76 4.70 -13.92 40.91
C LEU A 76 5.33 -13.99 42.31
N GLU A 77 6.36 -14.81 42.49
CA GLU A 77 7.12 -14.90 43.74
C GLU A 77 7.74 -13.54 44.13
N MET A 78 8.32 -12.82 43.16
CA MET A 78 8.83 -11.46 43.38
C MET A 78 7.72 -10.46 43.76
N PHE A 79 6.50 -10.65 43.23
CA PHE A 79 5.36 -9.82 43.61
C PHE A 79 4.89 -10.14 45.04
N GLU A 80 4.83 -11.41 45.42
CA GLU A 80 4.42 -11.84 46.76
C GLU A 80 5.44 -11.42 47.83
N THR A 81 6.74 -11.52 47.53
CA THR A 81 7.82 -11.23 48.49
C THR A 81 8.14 -9.74 48.60
N ALA A 82 8.20 -9.03 47.48
CA ALA A 82 8.65 -7.63 47.44
C ALA A 82 7.54 -6.63 47.07
N GLY A 83 6.31 -7.08 46.76
CA GLY A 83 5.22 -6.23 46.29
C GLY A 83 5.42 -5.65 44.88
N VAL A 84 6.53 -6.01 44.21
CA VAL A 84 6.91 -5.45 42.91
C VAL A 84 6.13 -6.17 41.81
N ARG A 85 5.18 -5.47 41.19
CA ARG A 85 4.43 -6.03 40.05
C ARG A 85 5.37 -6.26 38.87
N PRO A 86 5.27 -7.40 38.15
CA PRO A 86 5.97 -7.57 36.91
C PRO A 86 5.55 -6.49 35.91
N SER A 87 6.50 -5.65 35.51
CA SER A 87 6.30 -4.72 34.40
C SER A 87 6.16 -5.52 33.11
N HIS A 88 4.98 -5.49 32.49
CA HIS A 88 4.77 -6.11 31.18
C HIS A 88 5.62 -5.45 30.08
N THR A 89 6.21 -4.29 30.38
CA THR A 89 7.20 -3.62 29.57
C THR A 89 8.58 -4.08 30.03
N SER A 90 9.20 -4.99 29.26
CA SER A 90 10.58 -5.41 29.50
C SER A 90 11.57 -4.23 29.42
N GLY A 91 11.15 -3.11 28.81
CA GLY A 91 12.01 -1.96 28.50
C GLY A 91 13.09 -2.26 27.48
N HIS A 92 13.15 -3.51 26.98
CA HIS A 92 14.19 -3.96 26.09
C HIS A 92 14.11 -3.22 24.76
N LYS A 93 15.27 -2.93 24.15
CA LYS A 93 15.37 -2.16 22.91
C LYS A 93 14.51 -2.78 21.78
N SER A 94 14.43 -4.10 21.71
CA SER A 94 13.60 -4.83 20.74
C SER A 94 12.10 -4.51 20.87
N ASP A 95 11.59 -4.38 22.09
CA ASP A 95 10.16 -4.11 22.34
C ASP A 95 9.81 -2.68 21.94
N ASN A 96 10.71 -1.74 22.26
CA ASN A 96 10.54 -0.34 21.86
C ASN A 96 10.56 -0.18 20.34
N ILE A 97 11.46 -0.89 19.64
CA ILE A 97 11.56 -0.90 18.19
C ILE A 97 10.31 -1.56 17.57
N SER A 98 9.88 -2.72 18.08
CA SER A 98 8.68 -3.41 17.61
C SER A 98 7.43 -2.55 17.75
N ARG A 99 7.28 -1.87 18.90
CA ARG A 99 6.19 -0.90 19.14
C ARG A 99 6.31 0.32 18.22
N GLY A 100 7.53 0.78 17.94
CA GLY A 100 7.80 1.84 16.98
C GLY A 100 7.40 1.46 15.55
N LEU A 101 7.78 0.26 15.11
CA LEU A 101 7.45 -0.29 13.80
C LEU A 101 5.94 -0.46 13.64
N LYS A 102 5.25 -0.99 14.66
CA LYS A 102 3.78 -1.10 14.67
C LYS A 102 3.09 0.26 14.54
N ARG A 103 3.62 1.29 15.22
CA ARG A 103 3.12 2.67 15.10
C ARG A 103 3.35 3.24 13.70
N LYS A 104 4.57 3.09 13.14
CA LYS A 104 4.90 3.50 11.76
C LYS A 104 3.97 2.82 10.75
N MET A 105 3.79 1.50 10.86
CA MET A 105 2.88 0.73 10.00
C MET A 105 1.44 1.25 10.09
N SER A 106 0.93 1.47 11.31
CA SER A 106 -0.43 1.97 11.52
C SER A 106 -0.64 3.36 10.92
N ALA A 107 0.36 4.25 11.04
CA ALA A 107 0.33 5.56 10.40
C ALA A 107 0.32 5.45 8.87
N ARG A 108 1.23 4.64 8.30
CA ARG A 108 1.29 4.39 6.86
C ARG A 108 -0.02 3.82 6.31
N GLN A 109 -0.63 2.87 7.02
CA GLN A 109 -1.92 2.28 6.63
C GLN A 109 -3.04 3.33 6.57
N LYS A 110 -3.06 4.29 7.52
CA LYS A 110 -4.03 5.39 7.52
C LYS A 110 -3.81 6.33 6.34
N THR A 111 -2.56 6.68 6.03
CA THR A 111 -2.21 7.49 4.86
C THR A 111 -2.68 6.82 3.58
N LEU A 112 -2.32 5.54 3.37
CA LEU A 112 -2.72 4.78 2.19
C LEU A 112 -4.25 4.68 2.05
N ALA A 113 -4.98 4.52 3.16
CA ALA A 113 -6.45 4.50 3.15
C ALA A 113 -7.06 5.86 2.75
N SER A 114 -6.44 6.97 3.17
CA SER A 114 -6.88 8.32 2.76
C SER A 114 -6.60 8.61 1.28
N GLU A 115 -5.49 8.09 0.77
CA GLU A 115 -5.15 8.14 -0.65
C GLU A 115 -6.14 7.31 -1.48
N ASP A 116 -6.46 6.08 -1.05
CA ASP A 116 -7.48 5.23 -1.70
C ASP A 116 -8.86 5.90 -1.75
N ALA A 117 -9.25 6.60 -0.67
CA ALA A 117 -10.48 7.38 -0.64
C ALA A 117 -10.46 8.53 -1.66
N SER A 118 -9.32 9.21 -1.80
CA SER A 118 -9.11 10.29 -2.77
C SER A 118 -9.19 9.76 -4.21
N ILE A 119 -8.57 8.61 -4.48
CA ILE A 119 -8.66 7.90 -5.77
C ILE A 119 -10.11 7.54 -6.08
N THR A 120 -10.88 7.07 -5.10
CA THR A 120 -12.30 6.74 -5.29
C THR A 120 -13.12 7.97 -5.70
N VAL A 121 -12.86 9.12 -5.10
CA VAL A 121 -13.53 10.39 -5.46
C VAL A 121 -13.11 10.85 -6.86
N ALA A 122 -11.82 10.76 -7.19
CA ALA A 122 -11.31 11.10 -8.52
C ALA A 122 -11.94 10.21 -9.61
N ASN A 123 -12.00 8.90 -9.38
CA ASN A 123 -12.64 7.93 -10.27
C ASN A 123 -14.13 8.23 -10.51
N LYS A 124 -14.88 8.56 -9.46
CA LYS A 124 -16.30 8.96 -9.60
C LYS A 124 -16.44 10.23 -10.42
N ARG A 125 -15.57 11.22 -10.21
CA ARG A 125 -15.56 12.46 -10.99
C ARG A 125 -15.24 12.20 -12.45
N LEU A 126 -14.22 11.38 -12.71
CA LEU A 126 -13.79 11.07 -14.07
C LEU A 126 -14.89 10.39 -14.87
N ARG A 127 -15.55 9.37 -14.29
CA ARG A 127 -16.72 8.72 -14.92
C ARG A 127 -17.83 9.71 -15.26
N ARG A 128 -18.18 10.61 -14.34
CA ARG A 128 -19.20 11.64 -14.60
C ARG A 128 -18.83 12.58 -15.76
N MET A 129 -17.55 12.95 -15.88
CA MET A 129 -17.10 13.80 -16.97
C MET A 129 -17.04 13.04 -18.30
N ASP A 130 -16.66 11.77 -18.27
CA ASP A 130 -16.67 10.87 -19.43
C ASP A 130 -18.10 10.69 -19.97
N ASP A 131 -19.05 10.34 -19.10
CA ASP A 131 -20.47 10.21 -19.46
C ASP A 131 -21.03 11.52 -20.06
N ALA A 132 -20.62 12.67 -19.50
CA ALA A 132 -21.02 13.97 -20.02
C ALA A 132 -20.41 14.27 -21.40
N ALA A 133 -19.15 13.93 -21.63
CA ALA A 133 -18.47 14.09 -22.91
C ALA A 133 -19.06 13.16 -23.98
N VAL A 134 -19.31 11.88 -23.65
CA VAL A 134 -19.98 10.92 -24.53
C VAL A 134 -21.37 11.42 -24.92
N LYS A 135 -22.16 11.91 -23.96
CA LYS A 135 -23.48 12.49 -24.24
C LYS A 135 -23.40 13.71 -25.14
N ALA A 136 -22.49 14.65 -24.85
CA ALA A 136 -22.34 15.86 -25.65
C ALA A 136 -21.90 15.56 -27.10
N LYS A 137 -21.02 14.57 -27.30
CA LYS A 137 -20.65 14.05 -28.63
C LYS A 137 -21.83 13.40 -29.35
N ALA A 138 -22.64 12.61 -28.63
CA ALA A 138 -23.83 12.00 -29.20
C ALA A 138 -24.84 13.06 -29.66
N ASP A 139 -25.11 14.07 -28.82
CA ASP A 139 -25.96 15.22 -29.14
C ASP A 139 -25.43 15.97 -30.38
N LEU A 140 -24.11 16.25 -30.43
CA LEU A 140 -23.48 16.89 -31.59
C LEU A 140 -23.68 16.06 -32.88
N SER A 141 -23.47 14.75 -32.81
CA SER A 141 -23.67 13.84 -33.95
C SER A 141 -25.12 13.82 -34.46
N GLN A 142 -26.09 14.02 -33.56
CA GLN A 142 -27.50 14.04 -33.90
C GLN A 142 -27.87 15.35 -34.60
N VAL A 143 -27.40 16.49 -34.08
CA VAL A 143 -27.66 17.80 -34.68
C VAL A 143 -26.96 17.91 -36.04
N LEU A 144 -25.72 17.43 -36.16
CA LEU A 144 -25.01 17.37 -37.46
C LEU A 144 -25.77 16.54 -38.50
N ARG A 145 -26.38 15.42 -38.09
CA ARG A 145 -27.25 14.61 -38.97
C ARG A 145 -28.49 15.38 -39.42
N GLN A 146 -29.08 16.20 -38.56
CA GLN A 146 -30.24 17.03 -38.90
C GLN A 146 -29.87 18.15 -39.88
N VAL A 147 -28.71 18.80 -39.69
CA VAL A 147 -28.20 19.84 -40.61
C VAL A 147 -27.90 19.26 -41.98
N GLY A 148 -27.31 18.06 -42.05
CA GLY A 148 -27.09 17.37 -43.33
C GLY A 148 -28.39 17.07 -44.10
N ARG A 149 -29.54 17.00 -43.41
CA ARG A 149 -30.86 16.83 -44.02
C ARG A 149 -31.51 18.16 -44.44
N TYR A 150 -31.20 19.24 -43.73
CA TYR A 150 -31.74 20.59 -43.98
C TYR A 150 -30.64 21.66 -43.88
N PRO A 151 -29.77 21.77 -44.91
CA PRO A 151 -28.55 22.59 -44.83
C PRO A 151 -28.79 24.10 -44.81
N GLU A 152 -29.95 24.56 -45.32
CA GLU A 152 -30.29 25.99 -45.40
C GLU A 152 -30.98 26.53 -44.13
N ASP A 153 -31.28 25.68 -43.13
CA ASP A 153 -31.94 26.12 -41.91
C ASP A 153 -30.95 26.80 -40.96
N ASN A 154 -30.98 28.12 -40.95
CA ASN A 154 -30.12 28.96 -40.12
C ASN A 154 -30.28 28.69 -38.60
N ARG A 155 -31.44 28.18 -38.16
CA ARG A 155 -31.65 27.79 -36.74
C ARG A 155 -30.82 26.56 -36.38
N LEU A 156 -30.80 25.56 -37.26
CA LEU A 156 -29.99 24.35 -37.06
C LEU A 156 -28.50 24.65 -37.10
N ILE A 157 -28.05 25.58 -37.95
CA ILE A 157 -26.66 26.03 -37.99
C ILE A 157 -26.25 26.70 -36.66
N GLN A 158 -27.13 27.53 -36.07
CA GLN A 158 -26.88 28.13 -34.76
C GLN A 158 -26.89 27.08 -33.62
N GLU A 159 -27.79 26.10 -33.70
CA GLU A 159 -27.88 24.97 -32.76
C GLU A 159 -26.57 24.16 -32.77
N VAL A 160 -25.99 23.85 -33.94
CA VAL A 160 -24.69 23.17 -34.07
C VAL A 160 -23.61 23.95 -33.33
N LYS A 161 -23.46 25.25 -33.58
CA LYS A 161 -22.42 26.07 -32.92
C LYS A 161 -22.54 26.05 -31.39
N ARG A 162 -23.77 26.01 -30.87
CA ARG A 162 -24.05 25.92 -29.43
C ARG A 162 -23.66 24.55 -28.87
N VAL A 163 -24.07 23.47 -29.54
CA VAL A 163 -23.80 22.09 -29.10
C VAL A 163 -22.31 21.75 -29.25
N GLU A 164 -21.65 22.27 -30.28
CA GLU A 164 -20.21 22.14 -30.49
C GLU A 164 -19.42 22.79 -29.35
N LYS A 165 -19.75 24.02 -28.97
CA LYS A 165 -19.17 24.67 -27.77
C LYS A 165 -19.39 23.85 -26.50
N ARG A 166 -20.58 23.25 -26.34
CA ARG A 166 -20.89 22.38 -25.20
C ARG A 166 -20.09 21.09 -25.22
N SER A 167 -19.88 20.47 -26.38
CA SER A 167 -19.03 19.28 -26.55
C SER A 167 -17.59 19.58 -26.21
N ALA A 168 -17.03 20.67 -26.75
CA ALA A 168 -15.67 21.11 -26.44
C ALA A 168 -15.47 21.40 -24.94
N ALA A 169 -16.45 22.03 -24.29
CA ALA A 169 -16.40 22.27 -22.85
C ALA A 169 -16.45 20.97 -22.02
N ALA A 170 -17.26 19.99 -22.44
CA ALA A 170 -17.35 18.68 -21.80
C ALA A 170 -16.05 17.88 -21.95
N GLU A 171 -15.44 17.89 -23.14
CA GLU A 171 -14.15 17.27 -23.42
C GLU A 171 -13.02 17.90 -22.59
N ALA A 172 -12.93 19.23 -22.53
CA ALA A 172 -11.96 19.92 -21.68
C ALA A 172 -12.15 19.59 -20.19
N GLY A 173 -13.41 19.43 -19.74
CA GLY A 173 -13.74 18.99 -18.38
C GLY A 173 -13.25 17.56 -18.09
N PHE A 174 -13.39 16.66 -19.06
CA PHE A 174 -12.89 15.30 -19.00
C PHE A 174 -11.36 15.24 -18.99
N GLU A 175 -10.67 15.98 -19.86
CA GLU A 175 -9.20 16.07 -19.88
C GLU A 175 -8.64 16.58 -18.54
N LYS A 176 -9.27 17.59 -17.94
CA LYS A 176 -8.86 18.08 -16.61
C LYS A 176 -9.04 17.02 -15.52
N ALA A 177 -10.10 16.23 -15.60
CA ALA A 177 -10.33 15.12 -14.68
C ALA A 177 -9.34 13.97 -14.90
N LEU A 178 -8.94 13.71 -16.15
CA LEU A 178 -7.89 12.74 -16.50
C LEU A 178 -6.54 13.17 -15.95
N ALA A 179 -6.14 14.42 -16.16
CA ALA A 179 -4.88 14.95 -15.63
C ALA A 179 -4.82 14.82 -14.10
N SER A 180 -5.93 15.11 -13.41
CA SER A 180 -6.04 14.94 -11.95
C SER A 180 -5.90 13.47 -11.52
N SER A 181 -6.42 12.54 -12.32
CA SER A 181 -6.32 11.09 -12.05
C SER A 181 -4.93 10.56 -12.33
N HIS A 182 -4.23 11.07 -13.36
CA HIS A 182 -2.83 10.75 -13.63
C HIS A 182 -1.89 11.24 -12.53
N ALA A 183 -2.15 12.41 -11.93
CA ALA A 183 -1.38 12.92 -10.80
C ALA A 183 -1.46 12.00 -9.56
N ALA A 184 -2.52 11.19 -9.44
CA ALA A 184 -2.68 10.20 -8.37
C ALA A 184 -1.95 8.87 -8.64
N LYS A 185 -1.22 8.74 -9.76
CA LYS A 185 -0.46 7.53 -10.08
C LYS A 185 0.66 7.29 -9.06
N GLY A 186 0.70 6.09 -8.50
CA GLY A 186 1.68 5.70 -7.47
C GLY A 186 1.24 6.00 -6.03
N MET A 187 0.04 6.57 -5.85
CA MET A 187 -0.59 6.74 -4.54
C MET A 187 -1.49 5.55 -4.19
N GLY A 188 -1.83 5.43 -2.91
CA GLY A 188 -2.80 4.46 -2.41
C GLY A 188 -2.19 3.09 -2.11
N SER A 189 -3.01 2.22 -1.52
CA SER A 189 -2.60 0.86 -1.15
C SER A 189 -2.54 -0.11 -2.33
N GLY A 190 -3.02 0.31 -3.51
CA GLY A 190 -3.22 -0.54 -4.68
C GLY A 190 -4.53 -1.31 -4.68
N ARG A 191 -5.36 -1.19 -3.64
CA ARG A 191 -6.72 -1.79 -3.59
C ARG A 191 -7.70 -1.09 -4.53
N VAL A 192 -7.54 0.22 -4.71
CA VAL A 192 -8.38 1.02 -5.60
C VAL A 192 -7.57 1.39 -6.82
N GLY A 193 -7.91 0.80 -7.97
CA GLY A 193 -7.28 1.12 -9.24
C GLY A 193 -7.73 2.49 -9.79
N LEU A 194 -6.84 3.16 -10.51
CA LEU A 194 -7.20 4.35 -11.29
C LEU A 194 -8.02 3.91 -12.52
N LEU A 195 -9.15 4.57 -12.74
CA LEU A 195 -9.84 4.50 -14.03
C LEU A 195 -9.06 5.37 -15.01
N LEU A 196 -8.16 4.77 -15.78
CA LEU A 196 -7.56 5.42 -16.93
C LEU A 196 -8.17 4.82 -18.19
N PRO A 197 -8.61 5.62 -19.17
CA PRO A 197 -8.96 5.11 -20.49
C PRO A 197 -7.73 4.42 -21.09
N LYS A 198 -7.98 3.30 -21.77
CA LYS A 198 -6.94 2.47 -22.43
C LYS A 198 -6.42 3.15 -23.69
#